data_AF-A0AA50P1A1-F1
#
_entry.id   AF-A0AA50P1A1-F1
#
_cell.length_a   1.000
_cell.length_b   1.000
_cell.length_c   1.000
_cell.angle_alpha   90.00
_cell.angle_beta   90.00
_cell.angle_gamma   90.00
#
_symmetry.space_group_name_H-M   'P 1'
#
loop_
_entity.id
_entity.type
_entity.pdbx_description
1 polymer ?
#
loop_
_entity_poly.entity_id
_entity_poly.type
_entity_poly.pdbx_seq_one_letter_code
_entity_poly.pdbx_strand_id
1 'polypeptide(L)'
;FRALCKLSMKPLPEGTPDPKSHELRSKILSLHLLLSILQNAGPVFRNNEMFITAIKQYLCVALSKNGVSSVPEVFELSLAIFLALLQNFKVHLKKQIEVFFKEIFMNILETSSSSFEHKWMVIQALTRICGDA
;
A
#
# COMPACT_ATOMS: atom_id res chain seq x y z
N PHE A 1 12.67 2.93 8.31
CA PHE A 1 11.92 2.76 7.03
C PHE A 1 12.11 1.38 6.39
N ARG A 2 13.30 1.03 5.84
CA ARG A 2 13.54 -0.25 5.14
C ARG A 2 13.13 -1.50 5.94
N ALA A 3 13.44 -1.53 7.24
CA ALA A 3 13.06 -2.64 8.12
C ALA A 3 11.54 -2.84 8.20
N LEU A 4 10.76 -1.76 8.28
CA LEU A 4 9.30 -1.80 8.29
C LEU A 4 8.76 -2.35 6.96
N CYS A 5 9.33 -1.94 5.82
CA CYS A 5 8.96 -2.51 4.52
C CYS A 5 9.22 -4.02 4.46
N LYS A 6 10.34 -4.49 5.03
CA LYS A 6 10.64 -5.93 5.10
C LYS A 6 9.66 -6.68 6.00
N LEU A 7 9.33 -6.11 7.16
CA LEU A 7 8.38 -6.71 8.10
C LEU A 7 6.96 -6.78 7.50
N SER A 8 6.52 -5.74 6.79
CA SER A 8 5.21 -5.74 6.13
C SER A 8 5.11 -6.71 4.96
N MET A 9 6.23 -7.24 4.45
CA MET A 9 6.26 -8.23 3.36
C MET A 9 6.36 -9.68 3.83
N LYS A 10 6.49 -9.95 5.13
CA LYS A 10 6.54 -11.34 5.61
C LYS A 10 5.28 -12.09 5.18
N PRO A 11 5.41 -13.31 4.62
CA PRO A 11 4.25 -14.10 4.24
C PRO A 11 3.46 -14.48 5.48
N LEU A 12 2.14 -14.58 5.34
CA LEU A 12 1.27 -15.15 6.35
C LEU A 12 1.16 -16.67 6.12
N PRO A 13 0.87 -17.46 7.16
CA PRO A 13 0.56 -18.87 7.00
C PRO A 13 -0.57 -19.10 5.98
N GLU A 14 -0.53 -20.23 5.27
CA GLU A 14 -1.61 -20.61 4.35
C GLU A 14 -2.93 -20.82 5.10
N GLY A 15 -4.04 -20.47 4.44
CA GLY A 15 -5.38 -20.49 5.04
C GLY A 15 -5.81 -19.13 5.58
N THR A 16 -6.84 -19.13 6.43
CA THR A 16 -7.34 -17.90 7.08
C THR A 16 -6.37 -17.49 8.18
N PRO A 17 -5.70 -16.33 8.09
CA PRO A 17 -4.75 -15.91 9.11
C PRO A 17 -5.47 -15.67 10.44
N ASP A 18 -4.94 -16.21 11.55
CA ASP A 18 -5.45 -15.88 12.88
C ASP A 18 -5.25 -14.38 13.15
N PRO A 19 -6.33 -13.61 13.41
CA PRO A 19 -6.24 -12.19 13.76
C PRO A 19 -5.30 -11.89 14.93
N LYS A 20 -5.10 -12.85 15.84
CA LYS A 20 -4.22 -12.72 17.01
C LYS A 20 -2.79 -13.16 16.74
N SER A 21 -2.50 -13.73 15.57
CA SER A 21 -1.15 -14.17 15.20
C SER A 21 -0.16 -13.01 15.24
N HIS A 22 1.04 -13.30 15.72
CA HIS A 22 2.10 -12.31 15.82
C HIS A 22 2.52 -11.80 14.43
N GLU A 23 2.49 -12.67 13.43
CA GLU A 23 2.83 -12.38 12.03
C GLU A 23 1.90 -11.32 11.43
N LEU A 24 0.58 -11.52 11.56
CA LEU A 24 -0.41 -10.59 11.04
C LEU A 24 -0.35 -9.25 11.77
N ARG A 25 -0.27 -9.27 13.11
CA ARG A 25 -0.14 -8.05 13.91
C ARG A 25 1.13 -7.28 13.59
N SER A 26 2.26 -7.97 13.42
CA SER A 26 3.53 -7.34 13.02
C SER A 26 3.43 -6.72 11.62
N LYS A 27 2.74 -7.37 10.68
CA LYS A 27 2.50 -6.85 9.34
C LYS A 27 1.65 -5.58 9.37
N ILE A 28 0.49 -5.63 10.04
CA ILE A 28 -0.44 -4.50 10.19
C ILE A 28 0.23 -3.31 10.87
N LEU A 29 0.94 -3.54 11.98
CA LEU A 29 1.66 -2.47 12.69
C LEU A 29 2.73 -1.84 11.79
N SER A 30 3.47 -2.65 11.01
CA SER A 30 4.47 -2.14 10.08
C SER A 30 3.85 -1.25 9.00
N LEU A 31 2.68 -1.62 8.47
CA LEU A 31 1.95 -0.81 7.48
C LEU A 31 1.45 0.51 8.09
N HIS A 32 0.87 0.49 9.29
CA HIS A 32 0.47 1.70 10.01
C HIS A 32 1.64 2.67 10.22
N LEU A 33 2.80 2.16 10.65
CA LEU A 33 3.99 2.98 10.86
C LEU A 33 4.52 3.55 9.54
N LEU A 34 4.47 2.79 8.44
CA LEU A 34 4.84 3.28 7.11
C LEU A 34 3.89 4.38 6.64
N LEU A 35 2.58 4.21 6.81
CA LEU A 35 1.59 5.23 6.49
C LEU A 35 1.85 6.52 7.27
N SER A 36 2.06 6.40 8.59
CA SER A 36 2.35 7.53 9.47
C SER A 36 3.62 8.27 9.04
N ILE A 37 4.69 7.57 8.66
CA ILE A 37 5.92 8.20 8.14
C ILE A 37 5.63 9.04 6.88
N LEU A 38 4.81 8.54 5.96
CA LEU A 38 4.51 9.25 4.71
C LEU A 38 3.61 10.46 4.92
N GLN A 39 2.57 10.33 5.76
CA GLN A 39 1.65 11.41 6.07
C GLN A 39 2.36 12.55 6.81
N ASN A 40 3.30 12.23 7.69
CA ASN A 40 4.07 13.19 8.48
C ASN A 40 5.41 13.60 7.84
N ALA A 41 5.72 13.13 6.62
CA ALA A 41 6.94 13.52 5.93
C ALA A 41 6.86 15.02 5.58
N GLY A 42 7.73 15.84 6.20
CA GLY A 42 7.85 17.25 5.85
C GLY A 42 8.47 17.48 4.46
N PRO A 43 8.48 18.73 3.96
CA PRO A 43 8.97 19.06 2.61
C PRO A 43 10.39 18.58 2.32
N VAL A 44 11.27 18.59 3.32
CA VAL A 44 12.65 18.09 3.22
C VAL A 44 12.68 16.61 2.89
N PHE A 45 11.91 15.78 3.61
CA PHE A 45 11.85 14.34 3.35
C PHE A 45 11.18 14.03 2.00
N ARG A 46 10.15 14.81 1.62
CA ARG A 46 9.44 14.61 0.34
C ARG A 46 10.34 14.77 -0.88
N ASN A 47 11.34 15.65 -0.81
CA ASN A 47 12.28 15.92 -1.90
C ASN A 47 13.65 15.24 -1.71
N ASN A 48 13.84 14.49 -0.62
CA ASN A 48 15.12 13.85 -0.35
C ASN A 48 15.32 12.63 -1.27
N GLU A 49 16.35 12.65 -2.11
CA GLU A 49 16.61 11.59 -3.10
C GLU A 49 16.81 10.21 -2.48
N MET A 50 17.46 10.13 -1.32
CA MET A 50 17.68 8.86 -0.62
C MET A 50 16.34 8.28 -0.13
N PHE A 51 15.46 9.13 0.38
CA PHE A 51 14.14 8.71 0.83
C PHE A 51 13.24 8.29 -0.34
N ILE A 52 13.23 9.05 -1.44
CA ILE A 52 12.53 8.70 -2.68
C ILE A 52 13.03 7.35 -3.23
N THR A 53 14.35 7.15 -3.23
CA THR A 53 14.95 5.87 -3.65
C THR A 53 14.51 4.72 -2.74
N ALA A 54 14.46 4.95 -1.42
CA ALA A 54 13.96 3.95 -0.48
C ALA A 54 12.47 3.63 -0.69
N ILE A 55 11.63 4.60 -1.01
CA ILE A 55 10.23 4.38 -1.38
C ILE A 55 10.16 3.44 -2.59
N LYS A 56 10.87 3.79 -3.68
CA LYS A 56 10.86 3.01 -4.93
C LYS A 56 11.34 1.57 -4.73
N GLN A 57 12.45 1.40 -4.00
CA GLN A 57 13.10 0.09 -3.86
C GLN A 57 12.45 -0.81 -2.81
N TYR A 58 11.84 -0.24 -1.77
CA TYR A 58 11.35 -1.03 -0.63
C TYR A 58 9.85 -0.93 -0.46
N LEU A 59 9.30 0.29 -0.38
CA LEU A 59 7.89 0.46 -0.11
C LEU A 59 7.05 0.03 -1.31
N CYS A 60 7.46 0.40 -2.52
CA CYS A 60 6.67 0.04 -3.69
C CYS A 60 6.59 -1.47 -3.90
N VAL A 61 7.70 -2.18 -3.67
CA VAL A 61 7.72 -3.65 -3.68
C VAL A 61 6.82 -4.23 -2.58
N ALA A 62 6.80 -3.62 -1.39
CA ALA A 62 5.92 -4.03 -0.31
C ALA A 62 4.44 -3.83 -0.65
N LEU A 63 4.10 -2.76 -1.36
CA LEU A 63 2.72 -2.49 -1.80
C LEU A 63 2.27 -3.44 -2.89
N SER A 64 3.11 -3.79 -3.87
CA SER A 64 2.74 -4.81 -4.87
C SER A 64 2.37 -6.16 -4.23
N LYS A 65 3.02 -6.53 -3.11
CA LYS A 65 2.71 -7.77 -2.39
C LYS A 65 1.45 -7.68 -1.53
N ASN A 66 1.25 -6.57 -0.83
CA ASN A 66 0.14 -6.42 0.10
C ASN A 66 -1.14 -5.89 -0.59
N GLY A 67 -1.02 -5.26 -1.75
CA GLY A 67 -2.12 -4.72 -2.54
C GLY A 67 -2.99 -5.76 -3.23
N VAL A 68 -2.75 -7.05 -3.01
CA VAL A 68 -3.65 -8.15 -3.40
C VAL A 68 -3.92 -9.10 -2.24
N SER A 69 -3.70 -8.63 -1.00
CA SER A 69 -3.95 -9.39 0.21
C SER A 69 -5.43 -9.74 0.33
N SER A 70 -5.75 -10.97 0.71
CA SER A 70 -7.10 -11.39 1.03
C SER A 70 -7.60 -10.89 2.40
N VAL A 71 -6.69 -10.44 3.27
CA VAL A 71 -7.02 -9.81 4.56
C VAL A 71 -7.43 -8.35 4.31
N PRO A 72 -8.70 -7.96 4.56
CA PRO A 72 -9.21 -6.63 4.22
C PRO A 72 -8.40 -5.49 4.84
N GLU A 73 -8.03 -5.60 6.13
CA GLU A 73 -7.27 -4.56 6.83
C GLU A 73 -5.88 -4.31 6.21
N VAL A 74 -5.20 -5.36 5.76
CA VAL A 74 -3.91 -5.24 5.08
C VAL A 74 -4.07 -4.57 3.71
N PHE A 75 -5.13 -4.90 3.00
CA PHE A 75 -5.45 -4.31 1.71
C PHE A 75 -5.83 -2.83 1.85
N GLU A 76 -6.69 -2.49 2.81
CA GLU A 76 -7.10 -1.12 3.11
C GLU A 76 -5.89 -0.23 3.45
N LEU A 77 -5.00 -0.69 4.34
CA LEU A 77 -3.77 0.04 4.67
C LEU A 77 -2.86 0.22 3.45
N SER A 78 -2.81 -0.78 2.56
CA SER A 78 -2.03 -0.68 1.32
C SER A 78 -2.60 0.40 0.39
N LEU A 79 -3.92 0.49 0.24
CA LEU A 79 -4.58 1.55 -0.50
C LEU A 79 -4.34 2.92 0.14
N ALA A 80 -4.46 3.04 1.47
CA ALA A 80 -4.19 4.28 2.19
C ALA A 80 -2.75 4.77 1.99
N ILE A 81 -1.77 3.85 2.03
CA ILE A 81 -0.37 4.17 1.74
C ILE A 81 -0.20 4.63 0.29
N PHE A 82 -0.85 3.95 -0.67
CA PHE A 82 -0.81 4.37 -2.07
C PHE A 82 -1.37 5.79 -2.26
N LEU A 83 -2.50 6.12 -1.63
CA LEU A 83 -3.07 7.47 -1.67
C LEU A 83 -2.10 8.51 -1.08
N ALA A 84 -1.44 8.20 0.05
CA ALA A 84 -0.43 9.08 0.63
C ALA A 84 0.78 9.29 -0.31
N LEU A 85 1.19 8.25 -1.06
CA LEU A 85 2.24 8.36 -2.09
C LEU A 85 1.79 9.22 -3.27
N LEU A 86 0.55 9.08 -3.72
CA LEU A 86 0.00 9.88 -4.80
C LEU A 86 -0.09 11.36 -4.39
N GLN A 87 -0.55 11.64 -3.18
CA GLN A 87 -0.68 13.01 -2.69
C GLN A 87 0.69 13.69 -2.54
N ASN A 88 1.67 13.00 -1.97
CA ASN A 88 2.91 13.64 -1.50
C ASN A 88 4.14 13.37 -2.37
N PHE A 89 4.12 12.34 -3.22
CA PHE A 89 5.30 11.85 -3.97
C PHE A 89 5.05 11.60 -5.47
N LYS A 90 3.86 11.91 -6.02
CA LYS A 90 3.48 11.59 -7.41
C LYS A 90 4.51 11.97 -8.48
N VAL A 91 5.14 13.14 -8.32
CA VAL A 91 6.12 13.65 -9.28
C VAL A 91 7.33 12.72 -9.44
N HIS A 92 7.64 11.95 -8.40
CA HIS A 92 8.77 11.03 -8.38
C HIS A 92 8.41 9.58 -8.75
N LEU A 93 7.11 9.23 -8.79
CA LEU A 93 6.62 7.85 -8.80
C LEU A 93 5.78 7.45 -10.01
N LYS A 94 5.86 8.19 -11.13
CA LYS A 94 5.00 7.97 -12.32
C LYS A 94 4.93 6.50 -12.77
N LYS A 95 6.10 5.84 -12.91
CA LYS A 95 6.17 4.42 -13.33
C LYS A 95 5.55 3.48 -12.30
N GLN A 96 5.78 3.72 -11.00
CA GLN A 96 5.24 2.91 -9.92
C GLN A 96 3.72 3.06 -9.82
N ILE A 97 3.21 4.28 -10.02
CA ILE A 97 1.77 4.57 -10.04
C ILE A 97 1.09 3.79 -11.16
N GLU A 98 1.66 3.80 -12.38
CA GLU A 98 1.15 3.00 -13.50
C GLU A 98 1.05 1.51 -13.15
N VAL A 99 2.13 0.95 -12.58
CA VAL A 99 2.17 -0.45 -12.14
C VAL A 99 1.09 -0.74 -11.10
N PHE A 100 0.92 0.11 -10.08
CA PHE A 100 -0.11 -0.09 -9.07
C PHE A 100 -1.52 -0.02 -9.64
N PHE A 101 -1.81 0.95 -10.50
CA PHE A 101 -3.12 1.03 -11.15
C PHE A 101 -3.45 -0.25 -11.93
N LYS A 102 -2.48 -0.78 -12.68
CA LYS A 102 -2.67 -2.00 -13.46
C LYS A 102 -2.78 -3.24 -12.58
N GLU A 103 -1.79 -3.47 -11.72
CA GLU A 103 -1.63 -4.73 -10.99
C GLU A 103 -2.51 -4.83 -9.74
N ILE A 104 -2.96 -3.70 -9.18
CA ILE A 104 -3.81 -3.67 -7.99
C ILE A 104 -5.22 -3.22 -8.37
N PHE A 105 -5.41 -1.98 -8.82
CA PHE A 105 -6.74 -1.41 -8.98
C PHE A 105 -7.54 -2.16 -10.06
N MET A 106 -7.02 -2.21 -11.29
CA MET A 106 -7.70 -2.87 -12.40
C MET A 106 -7.82 -4.37 -12.16
N ASN A 107 -6.74 -5.03 -11.72
CA ASN A 107 -6.76 -6.44 -11.39
C ASN A 107 -7.85 -6.82 -10.37
N ILE A 108 -8.00 -6.08 -9.27
CA ILE A 108 -9.03 -6.34 -8.26
C ILE A 108 -10.44 -6.12 -8.82
N LEU A 109 -10.64 -5.08 -9.64
CA LEU A 109 -11.95 -4.77 -10.23
C LEU A 109 -12.37 -5.80 -11.29
N GLU A 110 -11.43 -6.21 -12.15
CA GLU A 110 -11.67 -7.11 -13.29
C GLU A 110 -11.83 -8.57 -12.84
N THR A 111 -11.05 -9.02 -11.86
CA THR A 111 -11.05 -10.43 -11.47
C THR A 111 -12.35 -10.82 -10.76
N SER A 112 -12.93 -11.97 -11.13
CA SER A 112 -14.16 -12.51 -10.54
C SER A 112 -13.97 -13.09 -9.14
N SER A 113 -12.75 -13.48 -8.77
CA SER A 113 -12.41 -14.01 -7.44
C SER A 113 -12.30 -12.93 -6.36
N SER A 114 -12.19 -11.65 -6.72
CA SER A 114 -12.17 -10.54 -5.78
C SER A 114 -13.53 -10.36 -5.11
N SER A 115 -13.55 -10.33 -3.78
CA SER A 115 -14.77 -10.06 -3.02
C SER A 115 -15.36 -8.67 -3.31
N PHE A 116 -16.67 -8.51 -3.07
CA PHE A 116 -17.34 -7.21 -3.17
C PHE A 116 -16.65 -6.14 -2.32
N GLU A 117 -16.25 -6.48 -1.10
CA GLU A 117 -15.58 -5.56 -0.16
C GLU A 117 -14.28 -4.99 -0.76
N HIS A 118 -13.44 -5.84 -1.36
CA HIS A 118 -12.21 -5.41 -2.01
C HIS A 118 -12.48 -4.49 -3.21
N LYS A 119 -13.46 -4.84 -4.07
CA LYS A 119 -13.85 -3.99 -5.19
C LYS A 119 -14.39 -2.64 -4.71
N TRP A 120 -15.21 -2.65 -3.67
CA TRP A 120 -15.77 -1.44 -3.08
C TRP A 120 -14.68 -0.52 -2.50
N MET A 121 -13.72 -1.06 -1.75
CA MET A 121 -12.55 -0.31 -1.26
C MET A 121 -11.76 0.33 -2.40
N VAL A 122 -11.55 -0.38 -3.52
CA VAL A 122 -10.89 0.18 -4.71
C VAL A 122 -11.68 1.33 -5.30
N ILE A 123 -13.00 1.18 -5.47
CA ILE A 123 -13.86 2.25 -5.99
C ILE A 123 -13.81 3.47 -5.08
N GLN A 124 -13.89 3.31 -3.77
CA GLN A 124 -13.76 4.41 -2.81
C GLN A 124 -12.40 5.12 -2.93
N ALA A 125 -11.31 4.37 -3.10
CA ALA A 125 -9.99 4.94 -3.32
C ALA A 125 -9.93 5.74 -4.64
N LEU A 126 -10.49 5.21 -5.73
CA LEU A 126 -10.58 5.91 -7.02
C LEU A 126 -11.42 7.19 -6.92
N THR A 127 -12.55 7.16 -6.21
CA THR A 127 -13.37 8.35 -5.97
C THR A 127 -12.57 9.45 -5.27
N ARG A 128 -11.75 9.11 -4.27
CA ARG A 128 -10.86 10.09 -3.61
C ARG A 128 -9.82 10.66 -4.58
N ILE A 129 -9.20 9.80 -5.39
CA ILE A 129 -8.21 10.22 -6.40
C ILE A 129 -8.83 11.22 -7.39
N CYS A 130 -10.06 10.98 -7.84
CA CYS A 130 -10.75 11.85 -8.77
C CYS A 130 -11.34 13.10 -8.11
N GLY A 131 -11.67 13.06 -6.82
CA GLY A 131 -12.21 14.20 -6.08
C GLY A 131 -11.16 15.23 -5.64
N ASP A 132 -9.91 14.79 -5.46
CA ASP A 132 -8.75 15.65 -5.16
C ASP A 132 -8.05 16.20 -6.43
N ALA A 133 -8.67 16.02 -7.61
CA ALA A 133 -8.18 16.50 -8.90
C ALA A 133 -8.62 17.94 -9.20
#